data_AF-A0A7J7FRV9-F1
#
_entry.id   AF-A0A7J7FRV9-F1
#
_cell.length_a   1.000
_cell.length_b   1.000
_cell.length_c   1.000
_cell.angle_alpha   90.00
_cell.angle_beta   90.00
_cell.angle_gamma   90.00
#
_symmetry.space_group_name_H-M   'P 1'
#
loop_
_entity.id
_entity.type
_entity.pdbx_description
1 polymer ?
#
loop_
_entity_poly.entity_id
_entity_poly.type
_entity_poly.pdbx_seq_one_letter_code
_entity_poly.pdbx_strand_id
1 'polypeptide(L)'
;MADITAKVLIPETFQGARDDIAGQIGLIWELIKAPLIVPVLQLAVYICLTMSLMLFVERLYMGIVIILVKLFWKKPDKRYNWEPFREDLEIGNSAFPVVLIQIPMYNEREVYKISIGAACNLSWPSDRIVIQVLDDSTDPAVKDMVEKECQRWASKGVNIIYQIRETRGGYKAGALKEGLKRDYVKHCEYVAIFDADFRPEPDFLRRAIPFLALNPEIALVQARWRFGKFN
;
A
#
# COMPACT_ATOMS: atom_id res chain seq x y z
N MET A 1 -30.01 39.18 69.10
CA MET A 1 -30.48 39.83 67.86
C MET A 1 -30.22 38.79 66.77
N ALA A 2 -31.22 38.14 66.17
CA ALA A 2 -32.36 38.66 65.40
C ALA A 2 -31.88 39.35 64.10
N ASP A 3 -32.35 39.01 62.89
CA ASP A 3 -33.20 37.86 62.47
C ASP A 3 -32.74 37.37 61.06
N ILE A 4 -33.46 36.76 60.10
CA ILE A 4 -34.89 36.64 59.76
C ILE A 4 -35.20 35.20 59.27
N THR A 5 -36.40 34.67 59.56
CA THR A 5 -36.88 33.39 59.00
C THR A 5 -37.11 33.45 57.48
N ALA A 6 -36.58 32.46 56.75
CA ALA A 6 -36.88 32.23 55.33
C ALA A 6 -37.28 30.76 55.04
N LYS A 7 -38.33 30.26 55.71
CA LYS A 7 -39.01 29.04 55.25
C LYS A 7 -39.69 29.34 53.92
N VAL A 8 -39.10 28.88 52.82
CA VAL A 8 -39.75 28.90 51.49
C VAL A 8 -40.92 27.92 51.55
N LEU A 9 -42.12 28.45 51.84
CA LEU A 9 -43.36 27.69 51.85
C LEU A 9 -43.78 27.39 50.40
N ILE A 10 -43.22 26.34 49.83
CA ILE A 10 -43.76 25.74 48.60
C ILE A 10 -45.19 25.30 48.92
N PRO A 11 -46.22 25.81 48.22
CA PRO A 11 -47.60 25.44 48.52
C PRO A 11 -47.82 23.97 48.14
N GLU A 12 -48.38 23.19 49.07
CA GLU A 12 -48.53 21.73 48.93
C GLU A 12 -49.35 21.33 47.69
N THR A 13 -50.25 22.21 47.23
CA THR A 13 -50.99 22.07 45.96
C THR A 13 -50.09 21.97 44.73
N PHE A 14 -48.92 22.61 44.74
CA PHE A 14 -47.94 22.53 43.65
C PHE A 14 -47.07 21.26 43.71
N GLN A 15 -46.98 20.61 44.88
CA GLN A 15 -46.43 19.27 45.01
C GLN A 15 -47.44 18.22 44.53
N GLY A 16 -48.68 18.25 45.03
CA GLY A 16 -49.73 17.32 44.60
C GLY A 16 -49.96 17.31 43.08
N ALA A 17 -50.04 18.49 42.45
CA ALA A 17 -50.17 18.59 40.98
C ALA A 17 -48.92 18.09 40.22
N ARG A 18 -47.72 18.26 40.79
CA ARG A 18 -46.47 17.78 40.20
C ARG A 18 -46.32 16.27 40.32
N ASP A 19 -46.76 15.69 41.43
CA ASP A 19 -46.73 14.25 41.67
C ASP A 19 -47.80 13.52 40.84
N ASP A 20 -48.98 14.15 40.61
CA ASP A 20 -49.98 13.66 39.65
C ASP A 20 -49.47 13.69 38.21
N ILE A 21 -48.86 14.80 37.76
CA ILE A 21 -48.23 14.88 36.43
C ILE A 21 -47.08 13.86 36.30
N ALA A 22 -46.24 13.69 37.33
CA ALA A 22 -45.18 12.68 37.32
C ALA A 22 -45.74 11.24 37.29
N GLY A 23 -46.84 10.98 37.99
CA GLY A 23 -47.57 9.71 37.97
C GLY A 23 -48.17 9.41 36.59
N GLN A 24 -48.81 10.40 35.97
CA GLN A 24 -49.35 10.27 34.61
C GLN A 24 -48.25 10.04 33.57
N ILE A 25 -47.12 10.76 33.66
CA ILE A 25 -45.94 10.51 32.82
C ILE A 25 -45.37 9.10 33.07
N GLY A 26 -45.32 8.63 34.32
CA GLY A 26 -44.89 7.27 34.65
C GLY A 26 -45.81 6.18 34.10
N LEU A 27 -47.12 6.39 34.14
CA LEU A 27 -48.11 5.48 33.56
C LEU A 27 -48.02 5.45 32.03
N ILE A 28 -47.92 6.61 31.38
CA ILE A 28 -47.69 6.72 29.92
C ILE A 28 -46.35 6.07 29.53
N TRP A 29 -45.32 6.24 30.35
CA TRP A 29 -44.00 5.63 30.14
C TRP A 29 -44.09 4.11 30.16
N GLU A 30 -44.69 3.48 31.18
CA GLU A 30 -44.85 2.01 31.19
C GLU A 30 -45.77 1.52 30.05
N LEU A 31 -46.82 2.28 29.70
CA LEU A 31 -47.75 1.97 28.60
C LEU A 31 -47.07 2.00 27.22
N ILE A 32 -46.02 2.82 27.02
CA ILE A 32 -45.23 2.87 25.77
C ILE A 32 -44.05 1.88 25.84
N LYS A 33 -43.40 1.78 27.00
CA LYS A 33 -42.21 0.98 27.23
C LYS A 33 -42.43 -0.50 26.97
N ALA A 34 -43.50 -1.09 27.51
CA ALA A 34 -43.78 -2.51 27.37
C ALA A 34 -44.11 -2.96 25.92
N PRO A 35 -45.03 -2.31 25.17
CA PRO A 35 -45.40 -2.75 23.82
C PRO A 35 -44.53 -2.17 22.69
N LEU A 36 -43.74 -1.10 22.92
CA LEU A 36 -42.93 -0.47 21.87
C LEU A 36 -41.42 -0.53 22.18
N ILE A 37 -40.97 0.03 23.31
CA ILE A 37 -39.52 0.16 23.57
C ILE A 37 -38.87 -1.20 23.79
N VAL A 38 -39.48 -2.09 24.59
CA VAL A 38 -38.96 -3.44 24.87
C VAL A 38 -38.81 -4.29 23.61
N PRO A 39 -39.83 -4.49 22.74
CA PRO A 39 -39.66 -5.31 21.54
C PRO A 39 -38.71 -4.68 20.51
N VAL A 40 -38.67 -3.34 20.37
CA VAL A 40 -37.68 -2.66 19.51
C VAL A 40 -36.25 -2.87 20.03
N LEU A 41 -36.04 -2.77 21.35
CA LEU A 41 -34.73 -3.02 21.97
C LEU A 41 -34.33 -4.50 21.86
N GLN A 42 -35.27 -5.43 22.05
CA GLN A 42 -35.02 -6.87 21.84
C GLN A 42 -34.64 -7.16 20.39
N LEU A 43 -35.37 -6.60 19.41
CA LEU A 43 -35.04 -6.73 17.99
C LEU A 43 -33.63 -6.18 17.68
N ALA A 44 -33.30 -5.01 18.22
CA ALA A 44 -31.96 -4.42 18.08
C ALA A 44 -30.86 -5.30 18.71
N VAL A 45 -31.11 -5.88 19.90
CA VAL A 45 -30.19 -6.83 20.54
C VAL A 45 -30.01 -8.09 19.70
N TYR A 46 -31.09 -8.65 19.13
CA TYR A 46 -30.98 -9.80 18.23
C TYR A 46 -30.22 -9.49 16.94
N ILE A 47 -30.39 -8.30 16.35
CA ILE A 47 -29.61 -7.84 15.19
C ILE A 47 -28.13 -7.69 15.56
N CYS A 48 -27.82 -7.08 16.70
CA CYS A 48 -26.44 -6.97 17.18
C CYS A 48 -25.80 -8.35 17.45
N LEU A 49 -26.56 -9.31 17.98
CA LEU A 49 -26.09 -10.68 18.21
C LEU A 49 -25.85 -11.44 16.91
N THR A 50 -26.73 -11.34 15.90
CA THR A 50 -26.52 -12.01 14.60
C THR A 50 -25.36 -11.40 13.82
N MET A 51 -25.19 -10.07 13.82
CA MET A 51 -24.03 -9.40 13.23
C MET A 51 -22.72 -9.78 13.94
N SER A 52 -22.72 -9.83 15.28
CA SER A 52 -21.57 -10.26 16.07
C SER A 52 -21.19 -11.72 15.77
N LEU A 53 -22.18 -12.62 15.71
CA LEU A 53 -21.97 -14.03 15.35
C LEU A 53 -21.46 -14.19 13.92
N MET A 54 -21.99 -13.44 12.96
CA MET A 54 -21.53 -13.46 11.56
C MET A 54 -20.06 -13.04 11.45
N LEU A 55 -19.68 -11.93 12.09
CA LEU A 55 -18.29 -11.47 12.13
C LEU A 55 -17.37 -12.47 12.86
N PHE A 56 -17.84 -13.12 13.93
CA PHE A 56 -17.09 -14.16 14.63
C PHE A 56 -16.85 -15.39 13.73
N VAL A 57 -17.88 -15.85 13.00
CA VAL A 57 -17.77 -16.96 12.04
C VAL A 57 -16.83 -16.62 10.89
N GLU A 58 -16.88 -15.39 10.35
CA GLU A 58 -15.93 -14.91 9.34
C GLU A 58 -14.48 -14.96 9.86
N ARG A 59 -14.24 -14.47 11.09
CA ARG A 59 -12.91 -14.49 11.71
C ARG A 59 -12.41 -15.92 12.00
N LEU A 60 -13.29 -16.83 12.43
CA LEU A 60 -12.96 -18.25 12.59
C LEU A 60 -12.61 -18.88 11.24
N TYR A 61 -13.43 -18.67 10.21
CA TYR A 61 -13.17 -19.19 8.86
C TYR A 61 -11.83 -18.71 8.31
N MET A 62 -11.56 -17.41 8.38
CA MET A 62 -10.27 -16.83 7.96
C MET A 62 -9.10 -17.37 8.80
N GLY A 63 -9.29 -17.57 10.11
CA GLY A 63 -8.30 -18.20 10.98
C GLY A 63 -7.97 -19.65 10.57
N ILE A 64 -8.99 -20.45 10.33
CA ILE A 64 -8.86 -21.86 9.87
C ILE A 64 -8.16 -21.91 8.51
N VAL A 65 -8.56 -21.07 7.55
CA VAL A 65 -7.92 -20.99 6.22
C VAL A 65 -6.44 -20.59 6.36
N ILE A 66 -6.10 -19.61 7.20
CA ILE A 66 -4.70 -19.21 7.43
C ILE A 66 -3.89 -20.34 8.08
N ILE A 67 -4.48 -21.13 8.98
CA ILE A 67 -3.82 -22.29 9.61
C ILE A 67 -3.58 -23.40 8.58
N LEU A 68 -4.59 -23.76 7.78
CA LEU A 68 -4.48 -24.78 6.73
C LEU A 68 -3.43 -24.37 5.66
N VAL A 69 -3.45 -23.11 5.22
CA VAL A 69 -2.44 -22.56 4.32
C VAL A 69 -1.04 -22.65 4.93
N LYS A 70 -0.85 -22.26 6.20
CA LYS A 70 0.46 -22.36 6.87
C LYS A 70 0.94 -23.81 7.08
N LEU A 71 0.04 -24.78 7.19
CA LEU A 71 0.38 -26.19 7.41
C LEU A 71 0.72 -26.92 6.11
N PHE A 72 -0.06 -26.69 5.04
CA PHE A 72 0.05 -27.46 3.79
C PHE A 72 0.85 -26.75 2.68
N TRP A 73 0.97 -25.42 2.70
CA TRP A 73 1.61 -24.68 1.62
C TRP A 73 3.14 -24.65 1.80
N LYS A 74 3.88 -25.30 0.90
CA LYS A 74 5.35 -25.19 0.85
C LYS A 74 5.76 -23.73 0.69
N LYS A 75 6.72 -23.26 1.51
CA LYS A 75 7.35 -21.93 1.34
C LYS A 75 7.91 -21.76 -0.07
N PRO A 76 7.99 -20.53 -0.63
CA PRO A 76 8.53 -20.28 -1.97
C PRO A 76 9.93 -20.91 -2.16
N ASP A 77 10.79 -20.74 -1.18
CA ASP A 77 12.14 -21.30 -1.02
C ASP A 77 12.22 -22.86 -1.02
N LYS A 78 11.07 -23.55 -0.98
CA LYS A 78 10.91 -25.01 -1.13
C LYS A 78 9.98 -25.42 -2.29
N ARG A 79 9.56 -24.47 -3.12
CA ARG A 79 8.65 -24.68 -4.27
C ARG A 79 9.28 -24.25 -5.60
N TYR A 80 10.15 -23.25 -5.58
CA TYR A 80 10.76 -22.66 -6.76
C TYR A 80 12.28 -22.65 -6.64
N ASN A 81 12.96 -22.77 -7.78
CA ASN A 81 14.40 -22.61 -7.88
C ASN A 81 14.74 -21.12 -7.70
N TRP A 82 15.66 -20.83 -6.79
CA TRP A 82 16.06 -19.45 -6.45
C TRP A 82 17.58 -19.27 -6.31
N GLU A 83 18.37 -20.28 -6.68
CA GLU A 83 19.84 -20.20 -6.62
C GLU A 83 20.32 -18.97 -7.40
N PRO A 84 21.14 -18.10 -6.78
CA PRO A 84 21.63 -16.91 -7.47
C PRO A 84 22.53 -17.30 -8.64
N PHE A 85 22.46 -16.53 -9.72
CA PHE A 85 23.39 -16.66 -10.86
C PHE A 85 24.83 -16.66 -10.35
N ARG A 86 25.58 -17.67 -10.76
CA ARG A 86 27.01 -17.78 -10.47
C ARG A 86 27.78 -16.90 -11.44
N GLU A 87 28.84 -16.28 -10.95
CA GLU A 87 29.75 -15.49 -11.78
C GLU A 87 30.73 -16.43 -12.46
N ASP A 88 30.21 -17.21 -13.41
CA ASP A 88 30.95 -18.22 -14.16
C ASP A 88 31.97 -17.52 -15.07
N LEU A 89 33.25 -17.56 -14.67
CA LEU A 89 34.35 -16.79 -15.26
C LEU A 89 34.55 -17.00 -16.77
N GLU A 90 34.07 -18.12 -17.32
CA GLU A 90 34.13 -18.44 -18.75
C GLU A 90 33.01 -17.78 -19.57
N ILE A 91 31.87 -17.47 -18.94
CA ILE A 91 30.67 -16.88 -19.56
C ILE A 91 30.59 -15.38 -19.25
N GLY A 92 31.10 -14.97 -18.09
CA GLY A 92 31.11 -13.59 -17.59
C GLY A 92 29.70 -13.01 -17.50
N ASN A 93 29.58 -11.72 -17.85
CA ASN A 93 28.32 -10.99 -17.80
C ASN A 93 27.23 -11.59 -18.72
N SER A 94 27.59 -12.48 -19.66
CA SER A 94 26.63 -13.15 -20.54
C SER A 94 25.75 -14.20 -19.85
N ALA A 95 26.10 -14.62 -18.62
CA ALA A 95 25.23 -15.44 -17.78
C ALA A 95 24.06 -14.64 -17.18
N PHE A 96 24.12 -13.31 -17.21
CA PHE A 96 23.10 -12.42 -16.66
C PHE A 96 22.14 -11.94 -17.76
N PRO A 97 20.82 -12.13 -17.61
CA PRO A 97 19.84 -11.62 -18.55
C PRO A 97 19.75 -10.08 -18.49
N VAL A 98 19.31 -9.46 -19.58
CA VAL A 98 19.19 -8.00 -19.68
C VAL A 98 17.92 -7.53 -18.96
N VAL A 99 18.08 -6.61 -18.01
CA VAL A 99 16.98 -6.11 -17.17
C VAL A 99 16.74 -4.62 -17.44
N LEU A 100 15.50 -4.28 -17.84
CA LEU A 100 14.98 -2.93 -17.81
C LEU A 100 14.53 -2.58 -16.38
N ILE A 101 14.88 -1.39 -15.92
CA ILE A 101 14.29 -0.74 -14.75
C ILE A 101 13.46 0.45 -15.23
N GLN A 102 12.17 0.47 -14.93
CA GLN A 102 11.30 1.62 -15.19
C GLN A 102 11.03 2.40 -13.89
N ILE A 103 11.29 3.71 -13.90
CA ILE A 103 11.01 4.63 -12.79
C ILE A 103 10.06 5.73 -13.28
N PRO A 104 8.72 5.57 -13.17
CA PRO A 104 7.76 6.62 -13.46
C PRO A 104 7.76 7.72 -12.39
N MET A 105 7.93 8.97 -12.81
CA MET A 105 7.97 10.16 -11.94
C MET A 105 6.89 11.18 -12.30
N TYR A 106 6.41 11.92 -11.30
CA TYR A 106 5.43 13.01 -11.48
C TYR A 106 5.54 14.08 -10.39
N ASN A 107 6.25 15.17 -10.68
CA ASN A 107 6.53 16.31 -9.76
C ASN A 107 7.31 15.91 -8.49
N GLU A 108 8.11 14.83 -8.55
CA GLU A 108 8.73 14.13 -7.41
C GLU A 108 10.02 14.78 -6.86
N ARG A 109 9.91 16.07 -6.51
CA ARG A 109 11.05 16.96 -6.19
C ARG A 109 11.98 16.50 -5.07
N GLU A 110 11.49 15.75 -4.08
CA GLU A 110 12.28 15.38 -2.90
C GLU A 110 12.96 14.02 -3.03
N VAL A 111 12.32 13.08 -3.75
CA VAL A 111 12.74 11.67 -3.78
C VAL A 111 13.57 11.29 -5.02
N TYR A 112 13.46 12.03 -6.14
CA TYR A 112 14.05 11.64 -7.43
C TYR A 112 15.53 11.23 -7.35
N LYS A 113 16.37 12.03 -6.68
CA LYS A 113 17.82 11.76 -6.54
C LYS A 113 18.11 10.41 -5.89
N ILE A 114 17.26 10.00 -4.97
CA ILE A 114 17.51 8.87 -4.08
C ILE A 114 16.88 7.60 -4.66
N SER A 115 15.78 7.69 -5.41
CA SER A 115 15.25 6.59 -6.22
C SER A 115 16.15 6.29 -7.43
N ILE A 116 16.52 7.32 -8.22
CA ILE A 116 17.51 7.17 -9.31
C ILE A 116 18.83 6.66 -8.74
N GLY A 117 19.33 7.27 -7.66
CA GLY A 117 20.55 6.83 -6.99
C GLY A 117 20.49 5.38 -6.49
N ALA A 118 19.35 4.91 -5.97
CA ALA A 118 19.21 3.51 -5.56
C ALA A 118 19.19 2.56 -6.76
N ALA A 119 18.46 2.89 -7.83
CA ALA A 119 18.43 2.10 -9.07
C ALA A 119 19.81 2.02 -9.75
N CYS A 120 20.55 3.13 -9.80
CA CYS A 120 21.91 3.18 -10.36
C CYS A 120 22.97 2.47 -9.51
N ASN A 121 22.66 2.06 -8.27
CA ASN A 121 23.56 1.31 -7.39
C ASN A 121 23.13 -0.18 -7.22
N LEU A 122 22.24 -0.69 -8.08
CA LEU A 122 21.89 -2.10 -8.09
C LEU A 122 23.07 -2.97 -8.54
N SER A 123 23.30 -4.08 -7.83
CA SER A 123 24.40 -5.02 -8.08
C SER A 123 24.06 -5.95 -9.26
N TRP A 124 24.15 -5.40 -10.46
CA TRP A 124 23.97 -6.10 -11.74
C TRP A 124 25.04 -5.63 -12.73
N PRO A 125 25.43 -6.44 -13.73
CA PRO A 125 26.40 -5.99 -14.74
C PRO A 125 25.91 -4.75 -15.50
N SER A 126 26.78 -3.75 -15.67
CA SER A 126 26.44 -2.47 -16.30
C SER A 126 26.02 -2.57 -17.77
N ASP A 127 26.44 -3.64 -18.46
CA ASP A 127 26.01 -3.99 -19.83
C ASP A 127 24.67 -4.75 -19.88
N ARG A 128 24.16 -5.22 -18.72
CA ARG A 128 22.93 -6.01 -18.58
C ARG A 128 21.82 -5.27 -17.83
N ILE A 129 22.00 -3.98 -17.56
CA ILE A 129 21.03 -3.12 -16.90
C ILE A 129 20.70 -1.93 -17.82
N VAL A 130 19.42 -1.57 -17.90
CA VAL A 130 18.94 -0.38 -18.60
C VAL A 130 18.01 0.37 -17.66
N ILE A 131 18.34 1.62 -17.31
CA ILE A 131 17.50 2.42 -16.41
C ILE A 131 16.72 3.43 -17.24
N GLN A 132 15.39 3.34 -17.21
CA GLN A 132 14.47 4.21 -17.94
C GLN A 132 13.68 5.06 -16.95
N VAL A 133 14.02 6.34 -16.86
CA VAL A 133 13.27 7.33 -16.05
C VAL A 133 12.18 7.92 -16.93
N LEU A 134 10.93 7.77 -16.52
CA LEU A 134 9.73 8.13 -17.28
C LEU A 134 9.05 9.32 -16.59
N ASP A 135 9.39 10.54 -17.00
CA ASP A 135 8.95 11.76 -16.31
C ASP A 135 7.69 12.38 -16.95
N ASP A 136 6.58 12.24 -16.22
CA ASP A 136 5.26 12.79 -16.54
C ASP A 136 5.04 14.20 -15.95
N SER A 137 6.04 14.79 -15.27
CA SER A 137 5.94 16.05 -14.52
C SER A 137 5.35 17.22 -15.31
N THR A 138 4.70 18.14 -14.59
CA THR A 138 4.19 19.40 -15.12
C THR A 138 5.10 20.58 -14.82
N ASP A 139 5.89 20.52 -13.73
CA ASP A 139 6.84 21.58 -13.35
C ASP A 139 8.14 21.48 -14.18
N PRO A 140 8.51 22.51 -14.98
CA PRO A 140 9.77 22.53 -15.74
C PRO A 140 11.00 22.47 -14.84
N ALA A 141 10.95 23.00 -13.61
CA ALA A 141 12.06 22.95 -12.67
C ALA A 141 12.29 21.53 -12.14
N VAL A 142 11.24 20.72 -11.99
CA VAL A 142 11.38 19.29 -11.64
C VAL A 142 12.00 18.51 -12.80
N LYS A 143 11.56 18.77 -14.04
CA LYS A 143 12.16 18.14 -15.24
C LYS A 143 13.66 18.41 -15.37
N ASP A 144 14.05 19.68 -15.28
CA ASP A 144 15.46 20.10 -15.29
C ASP A 144 16.28 19.42 -14.18
N MET A 145 15.71 19.30 -12.98
CA MET A 145 16.32 18.60 -11.85
C MET A 145 16.50 17.09 -12.09
N VAL A 146 15.45 16.40 -12.56
CA VAL A 146 15.47 14.96 -12.85
C VAL A 146 16.44 14.65 -13.99
N GLU A 147 16.38 15.42 -15.08
CA GLU A 147 17.25 15.27 -16.25
C GLU A 147 18.72 15.44 -15.87
N LYS A 148 19.07 16.48 -15.08
CA LYS A 148 20.45 16.72 -14.64
C LYS A 148 21.00 15.58 -13.78
N GLU A 149 20.20 14.96 -12.91
CA GLU A 149 20.66 13.79 -12.15
C GLU A 149 20.81 12.57 -13.08
N CYS A 150 19.93 12.38 -14.08
CA CYS A 150 20.11 11.33 -15.10
C CYS A 150 21.42 11.53 -15.90
N GLN A 151 21.67 12.74 -16.40
CA GLN A 151 22.92 13.10 -17.09
C GLN A 151 24.16 12.86 -16.20
N ARG A 152 24.06 13.13 -14.89
CA ARG A 152 25.10 12.90 -13.88
C ARG A 152 25.36 11.42 -13.57
N TRP A 153 24.43 10.51 -13.86
CA TRP A 153 24.67 9.07 -13.81
C TRP A 153 25.16 8.52 -15.15
N ALA A 154 24.66 9.03 -16.27
CA ALA A 154 25.17 8.71 -17.61
C ALA A 154 26.66 9.06 -17.76
N SER A 155 27.11 10.20 -17.23
CA SER A 155 28.53 10.60 -17.26
C SER A 155 29.46 9.75 -16.37
N LYS A 156 28.91 8.84 -15.53
CA LYS A 156 29.66 7.80 -14.81
C LYS A 156 29.70 6.46 -15.57
N GLY A 157 29.13 6.38 -16.76
CA GLY A 157 29.00 5.15 -17.54
C GLY A 157 27.82 4.26 -17.15
N VAL A 158 26.83 4.76 -16.37
CA VAL A 158 25.59 4.02 -16.12
C VAL A 158 24.66 4.17 -17.32
N ASN A 159 24.09 3.07 -17.80
CA ASN A 159 23.11 3.04 -18.88
C ASN A 159 21.73 3.56 -18.40
N ILE A 160 21.61 4.89 -18.28
CA ILE A 160 20.39 5.59 -17.86
C ILE A 160 19.85 6.50 -18.97
N ILE A 161 18.56 6.39 -19.23
CA ILE A 161 17.84 7.09 -20.30
C ILE A 161 16.64 7.80 -19.67
N TYR A 162 16.70 9.12 -19.64
CA TYR A 162 15.60 9.99 -19.28
C TYR A 162 14.61 10.14 -20.45
N GLN A 163 13.32 10.06 -20.18
CA GLN A 163 12.27 10.22 -21.18
C GLN A 163 11.09 11.03 -20.65
N ILE A 164 10.64 11.96 -21.49
CA ILE A 164 9.35 12.65 -21.37
C ILE A 164 8.40 12.18 -22.47
N ARG A 165 7.11 12.47 -22.30
CA ARG A 165 6.08 12.32 -23.35
C ARG A 165 5.18 13.54 -23.42
N GLU A 166 4.59 13.78 -24.58
CA GLU A 166 3.74 14.94 -24.86
C GLU A 166 2.34 14.83 -24.26
N THR A 167 1.80 13.60 -24.17
CA THR A 167 0.41 13.36 -23.73
C THR A 167 0.36 12.39 -22.55
N ARG A 168 -0.32 12.81 -21.48
CA ARG A 168 -0.45 12.03 -20.22
C ARG A 168 -1.51 10.91 -20.29
N GLY A 169 -1.77 10.37 -21.48
CA GLY A 169 -2.80 9.35 -21.69
C GLY A 169 -2.54 8.11 -20.84
N GLY A 170 -3.54 7.69 -20.05
CA GLY A 170 -3.42 6.50 -19.17
C GLY A 170 -2.47 6.66 -17.97
N TYR A 171 -2.04 7.88 -17.62
CA TYR A 171 -1.21 8.17 -16.43
C TYR A 171 0.00 7.22 -16.31
N LYS A 172 0.35 6.76 -15.11
CA LYS A 172 1.49 5.85 -14.82
C LYS A 172 1.52 4.62 -15.73
N ALA A 173 0.39 3.95 -15.94
CA ALA A 173 0.30 2.77 -16.80
C ALA A 173 0.59 3.11 -18.28
N GLY A 174 0.14 4.28 -18.74
CA GLY A 174 0.49 4.81 -20.06
C GLY A 174 1.99 5.12 -20.18
N ALA A 175 2.60 5.78 -19.18
CA ALA A 175 4.02 6.10 -19.20
C ALA A 175 4.88 4.83 -19.31
N LEU A 176 4.59 3.82 -18.49
CA LEU A 176 5.24 2.50 -18.53
C LEU A 176 5.08 1.84 -19.91
N LYS A 177 3.85 1.84 -20.47
CA LYS A 177 3.54 1.27 -21.79
C LYS A 177 4.28 1.97 -22.94
N GLU A 178 4.40 3.29 -22.93
CA GLU A 178 5.17 4.02 -23.94
C GLU A 178 6.68 3.77 -23.78
N GLY A 179 7.16 3.65 -22.53
CA GLY A 179 8.53 3.23 -22.23
C GLY A 179 8.90 1.87 -22.83
N LEU A 180 7.98 0.90 -22.77
CA LEU A 180 8.18 -0.45 -23.31
C LEU A 180 8.23 -0.53 -24.85
N LYS A 181 7.76 0.49 -25.58
CA LYS A 181 7.78 0.50 -27.06
C LYS A 181 9.15 0.81 -27.66
N ARG A 182 10.06 1.40 -26.88
CA ARG A 182 11.33 1.95 -27.37
C ARG A 182 12.25 0.84 -27.88
N ASP A 183 12.98 1.07 -28.96
CA ASP A 183 13.79 0.03 -29.61
C ASP A 183 14.87 -0.56 -28.70
N TYR A 184 15.48 0.28 -27.86
CA TYR A 184 16.46 -0.17 -26.85
C TYR A 184 15.85 -1.01 -25.71
N VAL A 185 14.53 -1.10 -25.58
CA VAL A 185 13.86 -1.99 -24.61
C VAL A 185 13.60 -3.38 -25.21
N LYS A 186 13.55 -3.52 -26.54
CA LYS A 186 13.17 -4.78 -27.21
C LYS A 186 14.13 -5.95 -27.00
N HIS A 187 15.30 -5.71 -26.43
CA HIS A 187 16.30 -6.73 -26.07
C HIS A 187 16.41 -6.96 -24.55
N CYS A 188 15.57 -6.29 -23.72
CA CYS A 188 15.46 -6.57 -22.30
C CYS A 188 14.54 -7.77 -22.09
N GLU A 189 15.02 -8.78 -21.37
CA GLU A 189 14.28 -10.02 -21.08
C GLU A 189 13.32 -9.83 -19.90
N TYR A 190 13.70 -8.99 -18.93
CA TYR A 190 12.92 -8.73 -17.72
C TYR A 190 12.73 -7.24 -17.47
N VAL A 191 11.63 -6.89 -16.80
CA VAL A 191 11.30 -5.51 -16.42
C VAL A 191 11.06 -5.44 -14.91
N ALA A 192 11.87 -4.65 -14.22
CA ALA A 192 11.63 -4.21 -12.86
C ALA A 192 10.97 -2.82 -12.88
N ILE A 193 9.98 -2.59 -12.02
CA ILE A 193 9.29 -1.31 -11.91
C ILE A 193 9.43 -0.82 -10.47
N PHE A 194 9.94 0.39 -10.28
CA PHE A 194 10.07 1.04 -8.98
C PHE A 194 9.34 2.37 -8.97
N ASP A 195 8.56 2.64 -7.93
CA ASP A 195 7.94 3.94 -7.72
C ASP A 195 8.99 4.99 -7.32
N ALA A 196 8.69 6.27 -7.53
CA ALA A 196 9.67 7.36 -7.39
C ALA A 196 10.16 7.57 -5.95
N ASP A 197 9.45 7.06 -4.94
CA ASP A 197 9.84 7.04 -3.53
C ASP A 197 10.64 5.79 -3.14
N PHE A 198 10.64 4.73 -3.96
CA PHE A 198 11.24 3.44 -3.63
C PHE A 198 12.76 3.48 -3.73
N ARG A 199 13.39 2.76 -2.79
CA ARG A 199 14.84 2.56 -2.70
C ARG A 199 15.12 1.06 -2.61
N PRO A 200 15.30 0.34 -3.74
CA PRO A 200 15.61 -1.09 -3.69
C PRO A 200 16.95 -1.35 -2.99
N GLU A 201 17.04 -2.50 -2.31
CA GLU A 201 18.31 -3.00 -1.76
C GLU A 201 19.26 -3.37 -2.93
N PRO A 202 20.59 -3.13 -2.88
CA PRO A 202 21.49 -3.37 -4.02
C PRO A 202 21.45 -4.80 -4.58
N ASP A 203 21.14 -5.79 -3.75
CA ASP A 203 21.00 -7.21 -4.09
C ASP A 203 19.62 -7.59 -4.66
N PHE A 204 18.70 -6.64 -4.80
CA PHE A 204 17.31 -6.87 -5.24
C PHE A 204 17.22 -7.71 -6.53
N LEU A 205 17.96 -7.35 -7.58
CA LEU A 205 17.91 -8.07 -8.86
C LEU A 205 18.48 -9.50 -8.73
N ARG A 206 19.59 -9.66 -8.00
CA ARG A 206 20.19 -10.98 -7.70
C ARG A 206 19.27 -11.90 -6.90
N ARG A 207 18.31 -11.35 -6.14
CA ARG A 207 17.28 -12.10 -5.42
C ARG A 207 15.97 -12.28 -6.20
N ALA A 208 15.62 -11.37 -7.10
CA ALA A 208 14.35 -11.39 -7.82
C ALA A 208 14.40 -12.16 -9.15
N ILE A 209 15.45 -11.94 -9.96
CA ILE A 209 15.54 -12.49 -11.32
C ILE A 209 15.68 -14.02 -11.35
N PRO A 210 16.41 -14.70 -10.44
CA PRO A 210 16.48 -16.17 -10.44
C PRO A 210 15.12 -16.87 -10.36
N PHE A 211 14.15 -16.32 -9.61
CA PHE A 211 12.80 -16.88 -9.56
C PHE A 211 12.10 -16.83 -10.93
N LEU A 212 12.33 -15.80 -11.75
CA LEU A 212 11.77 -15.72 -13.11
C LEU A 212 12.52 -16.64 -14.07
N ALA A 213 13.86 -16.58 -14.08
CA ALA A 213 14.69 -17.30 -15.04
C ALA A 213 14.71 -18.82 -14.84
N LEU A 214 14.66 -19.29 -13.58
CA LEU A 214 14.77 -20.72 -13.26
C LEU A 214 13.41 -21.43 -13.16
N ASN A 215 12.29 -20.72 -13.37
CA ASN A 215 10.93 -21.27 -13.24
C ASN A 215 10.01 -20.70 -14.34
N PRO A 216 9.94 -21.31 -15.54
CA PRO A 216 9.20 -20.78 -16.69
C PRO A 216 7.70 -20.52 -16.50
N GLU A 217 7.10 -21.05 -15.44
CA GLU A 217 5.69 -20.79 -15.07
C GLU A 217 5.49 -19.44 -14.35
N ILE A 218 6.55 -18.74 -13.93
CA ILE A 218 6.45 -17.51 -13.13
C ILE A 218 6.59 -16.26 -14.00
N ALA A 219 5.46 -15.56 -14.19
CA ALA A 219 5.42 -14.29 -14.94
C ALA A 219 5.66 -13.03 -14.08
N LEU A 220 5.66 -13.13 -12.74
CA LEU A 220 5.79 -11.98 -11.83
C LEU A 220 6.43 -12.37 -10.49
N VAL A 221 7.37 -11.57 -10.02
CA VAL A 221 7.95 -11.63 -8.67
C VAL A 221 7.67 -10.32 -7.95
N GLN A 222 6.82 -10.37 -6.92
CA GLN A 222 6.46 -9.20 -6.10
C GLN A 222 7.29 -9.16 -4.81
N ALA A 223 8.10 -8.12 -4.64
CA ALA A 223 8.80 -7.88 -3.38
C ALA A 223 7.86 -7.31 -2.29
N ARG A 224 8.11 -7.66 -1.02
CA ARG A 224 7.38 -7.10 0.12
C ARG A 224 7.78 -5.63 0.35
N TRP A 225 6.80 -4.73 0.28
CA TRP A 225 6.98 -3.34 0.65
C TRP A 225 7.30 -3.19 2.14
N ARG A 226 8.22 -2.27 2.46
CA ARG A 226 8.64 -1.91 3.82
C ARG A 226 8.80 -0.39 3.90
N PHE A 227 8.04 0.26 4.77
CA PHE A 227 8.18 1.69 5.02
C PHE A 227 9.30 1.91 6.04
N GLY A 228 10.45 2.41 5.58
CA GLY A 228 11.48 2.96 6.45
C GLY A 228 11.08 4.37 6.90
N LYS A 229 11.40 4.74 8.15
CA LYS A 229 11.48 6.15 8.52
C LYS A 229 12.83 6.69 8.04
N PHE A 230 12.83 7.89 7.48
CA PHE A 230 14.06 8.60 7.19
C PHE A 230 14.63 9.16 8.51
N ASN A 231 15.88 8.82 8.79
CA ASN A 231 16.75 9.45 9.78
C ASN A 231 17.85 10.22 9.03
#